data_AF-G5BDK9-F1
#
_entry.id   AF-G5BDK9-F1
#
_cell.length_a   1.000
_cell.length_b   1.000
_cell.length_c   1.000
_cell.angle_alpha   90.00
_cell.angle_beta   90.00
_cell.angle_gamma   90.00
#
_symmetry.space_group_name_H-M   'P 1'
#
loop_
_entity.id
_entity.type
_entity.pdbx_description
1 polymer ?
#
loop_
_entity_poly.entity_id
_entity_poly.type
_entity_poly.pdbx_seq_one_letter_code
_entity_poly.pdbx_strand_id
1 'polypeptide(L)'
;MVTIIFKAHHECTDQKVYQAVADDLPAAFVDGTTSGGDGDAKSLRIVERESGRCVEMHAHYIGTTVFVRQLGRYLTLAIRMPEELAMSYEESQDLQLCVNGCPLSERIDDTQGQVSAILGHSLPRTSSVQAWPGYTLAAANTQCHEKMPVKDIYFHSCVFDLLTTGDANFTAAAHSALDDVEALHPRKERWHIFPSSGAWPPRGDGSLALSLGLAALILAVFF
;
A
#
# COMPACT_ATOMS: atom_id res chain seq x y z
N MET A 1 3.25 12.90 11.08
CA MET A 1 3.95 12.12 12.11
C MET A 1 3.64 10.66 11.88
N VAL A 2 4.65 9.79 11.96
CA VAL A 2 4.50 8.34 11.94
C VAL A 2 5.06 7.80 13.25
N THR A 3 4.33 6.90 13.89
CA THR A 3 4.78 6.21 15.10
C THR A 3 4.56 4.71 14.91
N ILE A 4 5.62 3.93 15.11
CA ILE A 4 5.60 2.47 14.98
C ILE A 4 6.05 1.87 16.31
N ILE A 5 5.26 0.96 16.84
CA ILE A 5 5.53 0.29 18.12
C ILE A 5 5.76 -1.19 17.83
N PHE A 6 7.00 -1.64 17.99
CA PHE A 6 7.35 -3.05 18.02
C PHE A 6 7.10 -3.55 19.44
N LYS A 7 5.98 -4.27 19.64
CA LYS A 7 5.65 -4.88 20.93
C LYS A 7 6.76 -5.85 21.35
N ALA A 8 7.01 -5.92 22.67
CA ALA A 8 7.97 -6.86 23.22
C ALA A 8 7.63 -8.30 22.79
N HIS A 9 8.65 -9.04 22.40
CA HIS A 9 8.53 -10.44 22.03
C HIS A 9 9.59 -11.22 22.79
N HIS A 10 9.15 -12.18 23.61
CA HIS A 10 10.01 -13.01 24.45
C HIS A 10 11.20 -13.54 23.65
N GLU A 11 12.41 -13.45 24.22
CA GLU A 11 13.70 -13.85 23.64
C GLU A 11 14.14 -13.14 22.35
N CYS A 12 13.28 -12.32 21.72
CA CYS A 12 13.61 -11.69 20.44
C CYS A 12 13.94 -10.21 20.59
N THR A 13 13.07 -9.43 21.25
CA THR A 13 13.28 -7.98 21.42
C THR A 13 12.44 -7.46 22.58
N ASP A 14 13.00 -6.51 23.33
CA ASP A 14 12.20 -5.61 24.17
C ASP A 14 11.32 -4.72 23.30
N GLN A 15 10.35 -4.05 23.92
CA GLN A 15 9.53 -3.08 23.21
C GLN A 15 10.39 -1.96 22.63
N LYS A 16 10.22 -1.69 21.33
CA LYS A 16 10.88 -0.57 20.65
C LYS A 16 9.86 0.35 20.03
N VAL A 17 10.12 1.65 20.11
CA VAL A 17 9.26 2.69 19.55
C VAL A 17 10.06 3.50 18.55
N TYR A 18 9.54 3.60 17.34
CA TYR A 18 10.05 4.48 16.31
C TYR A 18 9.08 5.63 16.10
N GLN A 19 9.61 6.84 15.95
CA GLN A 19 8.81 8.02 15.68
C GLN A 19 9.54 8.90 14.68
N ALA A 20 8.79 9.38 13.68
CA ALA A 20 9.26 10.32 12.68
C ALA A 20 8.24 11.44 12.48
N VAL A 21 8.74 12.63 12.22
CA VAL A 21 7.94 13.79 11.79
C VAL A 21 8.52 14.34 10.49
N ALA A 22 7.79 15.23 9.81
CA ALA A 22 8.36 15.88 8.64
C ALA A 22 9.63 16.64 9.05
N ASP A 23 10.68 16.54 8.23
CA ASP A 23 12.02 17.11 8.43
C ASP A 23 12.85 16.46 9.55
N ASP A 24 12.35 15.40 10.20
CA ASP A 24 13.08 14.61 11.18
C ASP A 24 12.77 13.12 11.03
N LEU A 25 13.66 12.44 10.30
CA LEU A 25 13.59 11.01 9.98
C LEU A 25 14.79 10.28 10.61
N PRO A 26 14.76 9.99 11.92
CA PRO A 26 15.90 9.42 12.62
C PRO A 26 16.17 7.97 12.16
N ALA A 27 17.44 7.58 12.14
CA ALA A 27 17.87 6.19 11.91
C ALA A 27 18.02 5.39 13.21
N ALA A 28 17.21 5.71 14.22
CA ALA A 28 17.21 5.09 15.55
C ALA A 28 15.80 5.07 16.17
N PHE A 29 15.61 4.21 17.15
CA PHE A 29 14.44 4.22 18.03
C PHE A 29 14.51 5.42 18.98
N VAL A 30 13.39 5.76 19.63
CA VAL A 30 13.34 6.91 20.57
C VAL A 30 14.28 6.79 21.77
N ASP A 31 14.70 5.58 22.12
CA ASP A 31 15.71 5.32 23.16
C ASP A 31 17.16 5.47 22.67
N GLY A 32 17.35 5.88 21.40
CA GLY A 32 18.64 6.04 20.75
C GLY A 32 19.26 4.74 20.22
N THR A 33 18.62 3.59 20.44
CA THR A 33 19.13 2.31 19.92
C THR A 33 18.78 2.13 18.44
N THR A 34 19.60 1.38 17.72
CA THR A 34 19.35 1.05 16.29
C THR A 34 18.93 -0.40 16.08
N SER A 35 18.79 -1.16 17.16
CA SER A 35 18.41 -2.56 17.14
C SER A 35 17.69 -3.01 18.41
N GLY A 36 16.91 -4.08 18.30
CA GLY A 36 16.30 -4.81 19.40
C GLY A 36 16.73 -6.28 19.39
N GLY A 37 16.80 -6.87 20.58
CA GLY A 37 17.34 -8.22 20.83
C GLY A 37 18.79 -8.22 21.32
N ASP A 38 19.19 -9.32 21.94
CA ASP A 38 20.54 -9.55 22.47
C ASP A 38 21.38 -10.44 21.52
N GLY A 39 22.70 -10.25 21.51
CA GLY A 39 23.65 -11.02 20.69
C GLY A 39 23.90 -10.52 19.26
N ASP A 40 24.60 -11.35 18.46
CA ASP A 40 25.08 -10.99 17.10
C ASP A 40 23.96 -10.96 16.04
N ALA A 41 22.90 -11.76 16.24
CA ALA A 41 21.76 -11.85 15.32
C ALA A 41 20.63 -10.90 15.76
N LYS A 42 20.79 -9.61 15.45
CA LYS A 42 19.79 -8.56 15.73
C LYS A 42 18.43 -8.91 15.09
N SER A 43 17.45 -9.25 15.91
CA SER A 43 16.10 -9.66 15.47
C SER A 43 15.28 -8.49 14.92
N LEU A 44 15.56 -7.28 15.41
CA LEU A 44 15.00 -6.01 14.98
C LEU A 44 16.13 -5.02 14.70
N ARG A 45 16.11 -4.35 13.55
CA ARG A 45 17.11 -3.33 13.20
C ARG A 45 16.53 -2.18 12.40
N ILE A 46 17.10 -1.00 12.56
CA ILE A 46 16.86 0.19 11.74
C ILE A 46 18.06 0.42 10.82
N VAL A 47 17.81 0.76 9.56
CA VAL A 47 18.83 1.09 8.59
C VAL A 47 18.45 2.35 7.81
N GLU A 48 19.36 3.30 7.73
CA GLU A 48 19.21 4.49 6.89
C GLU A 48 19.44 4.17 5.41
N ARG A 49 18.68 4.84 4.54
CA ARG A 49 18.77 4.79 3.09
C ARG A 49 18.65 6.18 2.49
N GLU A 50 19.05 6.30 1.22
CA GLU A 50 18.82 7.49 0.39
C GLU A 50 19.31 8.81 1.01
N SER A 51 20.42 8.75 1.76
CA SER A 51 21.02 9.89 2.46
C SER A 51 20.05 10.53 3.46
N GLY A 52 19.48 9.72 4.36
CA GLY A 52 18.58 10.18 5.42
C GLY A 52 17.15 10.47 4.98
N ARG A 53 16.77 10.17 3.73
CA ARG A 53 15.41 10.41 3.22
C ARG A 53 14.49 9.20 3.34
N CYS A 54 15.05 8.03 3.59
CA CYS A 54 14.30 6.80 3.82
C CYS A 54 14.94 6.02 4.97
N VAL A 55 14.10 5.44 5.83
CA VAL A 55 14.50 4.57 6.93
C VAL A 55 13.77 3.24 6.80
N GLU A 56 14.53 2.16 6.84
CA GLU A 56 14.02 0.79 6.81
C GLU A 56 14.10 0.18 8.21
N MET A 57 12.99 -0.39 8.67
CA MET A 57 12.92 -1.22 9.86
C MET A 57 12.73 -2.68 9.45
N HIS A 58 13.63 -3.54 9.91
CA HIS A 58 13.59 -4.98 9.64
C HIS A 58 13.31 -5.73 10.93
N ALA A 59 12.07 -6.18 11.12
CA ALA A 59 11.63 -7.01 12.23
C ALA A 59 11.61 -8.47 11.80
N HIS A 60 12.81 -9.08 11.75
CA HIS A 60 13.01 -10.44 11.25
C HIS A 60 12.20 -11.48 12.04
N TYR A 61 12.05 -11.28 13.36
CA TYR A 61 11.32 -12.21 14.24
C TYR A 61 9.82 -12.36 13.92
N ILE A 62 9.22 -11.37 13.24
CA ILE A 62 7.81 -11.39 12.77
C ILE A 62 7.72 -11.26 11.24
N GLY A 63 8.81 -11.52 10.52
CA GLY A 63 8.85 -11.46 9.05
C GLY A 63 8.42 -10.11 8.46
N THR A 64 8.51 -9.02 9.22
CA THR A 64 7.94 -7.72 8.87
C THR A 64 9.04 -6.73 8.47
N THR A 65 8.77 -5.96 7.42
CA THR A 65 9.63 -4.86 6.98
C THR A 65 8.80 -3.60 6.81
N VAL A 66 9.30 -2.47 7.32
CA VAL A 66 8.62 -1.18 7.26
C VAL A 66 9.55 -0.13 6.68
N PHE A 67 9.08 0.61 5.68
CA PHE A 67 9.79 1.77 5.13
C PHE A 67 9.05 3.05 5.52
N VAL A 68 9.81 4.04 5.99
CA VAL A 68 9.34 5.40 6.21
C VAL A 68 10.19 6.32 5.36
N ARG A 69 9.59 7.04 4.43
CA ARG A 69 10.30 7.97 3.53
C ARG A 69 9.72 9.38 3.67
N GLN A 70 10.58 10.38 3.57
CA GLN A 70 10.16 11.78 3.45
C GLN A 70 10.16 12.23 1.99
N LEU A 71 9.03 12.80 1.55
CA LEU A 71 8.85 13.39 0.24
C LEU A 71 8.28 14.80 0.39
N GLY A 72 9.13 15.80 0.12
CA GLY A 72 8.80 17.19 0.41
C GLY A 72 8.48 17.35 1.90
N ARG A 73 7.24 17.72 2.21
CA ARG A 73 6.76 17.93 3.59
C ARG A 73 5.93 16.77 4.15
N TYR A 74 5.82 15.67 3.42
CA TYR A 74 4.98 14.53 3.79
C TYR A 74 5.85 13.32 4.10
N LEU A 75 5.33 12.43 4.94
CA LEU A 75 5.91 11.12 5.20
C LEU A 75 5.07 10.06 4.48
N THR A 76 5.73 9.14 3.80
CA THR A 76 5.12 7.92 3.24
C THR A 76 5.48 6.72 4.09
N LEU A 77 4.60 5.72 4.10
CA LEU A 77 4.73 4.51 4.89
C LEU A 77 4.41 3.30 4.00
N ALA A 78 5.31 2.33 3.96
CA ALA A 78 5.08 1.04 3.30
C ALA A 78 5.40 -0.10 4.27
N ILE A 79 4.52 -1.10 4.35
CA ILE A 79 4.64 -2.21 5.29
C ILE A 79 4.46 -3.52 4.54
N ARG A 80 5.40 -4.45 4.74
CA ARG A 80 5.24 -5.86 4.39
C ARG A 80 5.16 -6.68 5.66
N MET A 81 4.06 -7.39 5.85
CA MET A 81 3.81 -8.25 6.99
C MET A 81 3.24 -9.60 6.52
N PRO A 82 3.57 -10.73 7.18
CA PRO A 82 2.92 -12.00 6.92
C PRO A 82 1.40 -11.91 7.16
N GLU A 83 0.60 -12.51 6.29
CA GLU A 83 -0.87 -12.44 6.36
C GLU A 83 -1.42 -12.95 7.70
N GLU A 84 -0.89 -14.07 8.20
CA GLU A 84 -1.28 -14.65 9.49
C GLU A 84 -1.08 -13.67 10.66
N LEU A 85 -0.02 -12.85 10.61
CA LEU A 85 0.26 -11.84 11.65
C LEU A 85 -0.53 -10.54 11.43
N ALA A 86 -0.73 -10.14 10.17
CA ALA A 86 -1.53 -8.97 9.83
C ALA A 86 -3.01 -9.16 10.23
N MET A 87 -3.49 -10.41 10.19
CA MET A 87 -4.86 -10.78 10.55
C MET A 87 -4.99 -11.25 12.02
N SER A 88 -3.90 -11.34 12.78
CA SER A 88 -3.93 -11.72 14.20
C SER A 88 -4.19 -10.51 15.10
N TYR A 89 -5.44 -10.05 15.16
CA TYR A 89 -5.86 -8.97 16.04
C TYR A 89 -7.12 -9.34 16.82
N GLU A 90 -7.35 -8.69 17.96
CA GLU A 90 -8.55 -8.89 18.78
C GLU A 90 -9.74 -8.12 18.22
N GLU A 91 -10.98 -8.62 18.42
CA GLU A 91 -12.21 -7.95 17.98
C GLU A 91 -12.38 -6.54 18.55
N SER A 92 -11.73 -6.22 19.67
CA SER A 92 -11.70 -4.89 20.29
C SER A 92 -10.89 -3.86 19.50
N GLN A 93 -10.10 -4.28 18.51
CA GLN A 93 -9.23 -3.46 17.66
C GLN A 93 -9.81 -3.34 16.24
N ASP A 94 -11.07 -2.94 16.15
CA ASP A 94 -11.85 -2.86 14.90
C ASP A 94 -11.35 -1.79 13.93
N LEU A 95 -10.76 -0.69 14.45
CA LEU A 95 -10.20 0.38 13.64
C LEU A 95 -8.75 0.08 13.19
N GLN A 96 -8.61 -0.62 12.07
CA GLN A 96 -7.33 -0.87 11.40
C GLN A 96 -7.38 -0.50 9.92
N LEU A 97 -6.83 0.68 9.58
CA LEU A 97 -6.87 1.21 8.20
C LEU A 97 -6.14 0.30 7.19
N CYS A 98 -5.07 -0.37 7.59
CA CYS A 98 -4.32 -1.29 6.71
C CYS A 98 -5.06 -2.59 6.40
N VAL A 99 -6.07 -2.95 7.22
CA VAL A 99 -6.86 -4.19 7.04
C VAL A 99 -8.23 -3.87 6.45
N ASN A 100 -8.94 -2.93 7.06
CA ASN A 100 -10.34 -2.63 6.76
C ASN A 100 -10.53 -1.38 5.87
N GLY A 101 -9.45 -0.63 5.61
CA GLY A 101 -9.50 0.65 4.92
C GLY A 101 -10.11 1.77 5.78
N CYS A 102 -10.34 2.92 5.16
CA CYS A 102 -10.92 4.08 5.84
C CYS A 102 -12.42 3.90 6.14
N PRO A 103 -12.90 4.39 7.30
CA PRO A 103 -14.34 4.51 7.58
C PRO A 103 -15.05 5.29 6.48
N LEU A 104 -16.33 4.96 6.20
CA LEU A 104 -17.08 5.58 5.11
C LEU A 104 -17.14 7.11 5.20
N SER A 105 -17.22 7.68 6.40
CA SER A 105 -17.26 9.13 6.62
C SER A 105 -15.96 9.85 6.28
N GLU A 106 -14.83 9.12 6.29
CA GLU A 106 -13.49 9.65 5.98
C GLU A 106 -13.09 9.39 4.52
N ARG A 107 -13.92 8.67 3.76
CA ARG A 107 -13.68 8.44 2.34
C ARG A 107 -14.04 9.69 1.56
N ILE A 108 -13.20 10.01 0.59
CA ILE A 108 -13.44 11.15 -0.30
C ILE A 108 -14.68 10.85 -1.14
N ASP A 109 -15.66 11.72 -1.05
CA ASP A 109 -16.94 11.58 -1.73
C ASP A 109 -16.79 11.81 -3.24
N ASP A 110 -17.20 10.83 -4.05
CA ASP A 110 -17.18 10.89 -5.51
C ASP A 110 -18.53 11.38 -6.09
N THR A 111 -19.29 12.17 -5.33
CA THR A 111 -20.59 12.71 -5.78
C THR A 111 -20.53 13.49 -7.08
N GLN A 112 -19.35 14.03 -7.43
CA GLN A 112 -19.13 14.76 -8.69
C GLN A 112 -18.54 13.87 -9.81
N GLY A 113 -18.34 12.56 -9.57
CA GLY A 113 -17.83 11.60 -10.55
C GLY A 113 -16.37 11.84 -10.97
N GLN A 114 -15.59 12.55 -10.15
CA GLN A 114 -14.18 12.84 -10.41
C GLN A 114 -13.34 11.56 -10.35
N VAL A 115 -13.53 10.74 -9.31
CA VAL A 115 -12.84 9.45 -9.15
C VAL A 115 -13.30 8.47 -10.22
N SER A 116 -14.60 8.42 -10.51
CA SER A 116 -15.16 7.60 -11.60
C SER A 116 -14.61 7.97 -12.98
N ALA A 117 -14.36 9.26 -13.24
CA ALA A 117 -13.72 9.73 -14.47
C ALA A 117 -12.22 9.37 -14.52
N ILE A 118 -11.51 9.45 -13.39
CA ILE A 118 -10.09 9.07 -13.25
C ILE A 118 -9.89 7.56 -13.47
N LEU A 119 -10.80 6.73 -12.97
CA LEU A 119 -10.79 5.27 -13.14
C LEU A 119 -11.30 4.82 -14.51
N GLY A 120 -11.75 5.74 -15.37
CA GLY A 120 -12.24 5.43 -16.71
C GLY A 120 -13.59 4.69 -16.73
N HIS A 121 -14.33 4.69 -15.61
CA HIS A 121 -15.60 3.98 -15.47
C HIS A 121 -16.82 4.78 -15.96
N SER A 122 -16.66 6.04 -16.35
CA SER A 122 -17.75 6.86 -16.90
C SER A 122 -17.24 7.99 -17.79
N LEU A 123 -17.95 8.26 -18.89
CA LEU A 123 -17.82 9.51 -19.64
C LEU A 123 -18.33 10.66 -18.75
N PRO A 124 -17.62 11.81 -18.64
CA PRO A 124 -18.09 12.92 -17.83
C PRO A 124 -19.45 13.40 -18.36
N ARG A 125 -20.50 13.33 -17.53
CA ARG A 125 -21.84 13.82 -17.90
C ARG A 125 -21.88 15.36 -18.04
N THR A 126 -20.82 16.05 -17.65
CA THR A 126 -20.63 17.49 -17.82
C THR A 126 -19.16 17.79 -18.06
N SER A 127 -18.85 18.47 -19.16
CA SER A 127 -17.52 18.83 -19.68
C SER A 127 -16.72 19.83 -18.83
N SER A 128 -17.04 19.98 -17.55
CA SER A 128 -16.41 20.97 -16.68
C SER A 128 -16.48 20.56 -15.21
N VAL A 129 -15.81 19.46 -14.87
CA VAL A 129 -15.23 19.43 -13.52
C VAL A 129 -14.11 20.46 -13.58
N GLN A 130 -14.32 21.61 -12.95
CA GLN A 130 -13.22 22.52 -12.64
C GLN A 130 -12.30 21.77 -11.68
N ALA A 131 -11.37 21.00 -12.25
CA ALA A 131 -10.15 20.60 -11.57
C ALA A 131 -9.49 21.87 -11.02
N TRP A 132 -8.74 21.73 -9.93
CA TRP A 132 -7.96 22.84 -9.37
C TRP A 132 -7.29 23.66 -10.48
N PRO A 133 -7.24 25.01 -10.36
CA PRO A 133 -6.69 25.86 -11.42
C PRO A 133 -5.21 25.53 -11.65
N GLY A 134 -4.92 24.64 -12.61
CA GLY A 134 -3.57 24.18 -12.92
C GLY A 134 -3.48 22.89 -13.74
N TYR A 135 -4.35 21.90 -13.52
CA TYR A 135 -4.23 20.58 -14.18
C TYR A 135 -5.53 20.06 -14.78
N THR A 136 -5.47 19.60 -16.04
CA THR A 136 -6.57 18.86 -16.69
C THR A 136 -6.37 17.36 -16.53
N LEU A 137 -7.45 16.56 -16.61
CA LEU A 137 -7.36 15.08 -16.55
C LEU A 137 -6.39 14.53 -17.61
N ALA A 138 -6.39 15.10 -18.82
CA ALA A 138 -5.48 14.68 -19.87
C ALA A 138 -4.01 14.98 -19.52
N ALA A 139 -3.73 16.19 -19.01
CA ALA A 139 -2.38 16.58 -18.60
C ALA A 139 -1.87 15.73 -17.42
N ALA A 140 -2.73 15.49 -16.41
CA ALA A 140 -2.40 14.64 -15.27
C ALA A 140 -2.12 13.20 -15.70
N ASN A 141 -2.95 12.63 -16.58
CA ASN A 141 -2.73 11.29 -17.14
C ASN A 141 -1.39 11.20 -17.88
N THR A 142 -1.07 12.16 -18.75
CA THR A 142 0.20 12.18 -19.48
C THR A 142 1.38 12.23 -18.51
N GLN A 143 1.36 13.15 -17.55
CA GLN A 143 2.45 13.32 -16.58
C GLN A 143 2.65 12.08 -15.70
N CYS A 144 1.57 11.48 -15.18
CA CYS A 144 1.69 10.27 -14.38
C CYS A 144 2.19 9.07 -15.19
N HIS A 145 1.82 8.97 -16.47
CA HIS A 145 2.21 7.88 -17.35
C HIS A 145 3.71 7.89 -17.69
N GLU A 146 4.38 9.05 -17.60
CA GLU A 146 5.82 9.16 -17.84
C GLU A 146 6.64 8.37 -16.80
N LYS A 147 6.20 8.33 -15.54
CA LYS A 147 6.88 7.61 -14.45
C LYS A 147 6.25 6.26 -14.12
N MET A 148 4.96 6.10 -14.34
CA MET A 148 4.19 4.89 -14.04
C MET A 148 3.42 4.45 -15.29
N PRO A 149 4.03 3.64 -16.17
CA PRO A 149 3.41 3.25 -17.44
C PRO A 149 2.25 2.27 -17.27
N VAL A 150 2.17 1.58 -16.13
CA VAL A 150 1.08 0.65 -15.82
C VAL A 150 -0.06 1.43 -15.15
N LYS A 151 -1.27 1.32 -15.70
CA LYS A 151 -2.48 1.95 -15.15
C LYS A 151 -3.10 1.13 -14.02
N ASP A 152 -2.40 1.10 -12.90
CA ASP A 152 -2.80 0.46 -11.65
C ASP A 152 -3.09 1.51 -10.55
N ILE A 153 -3.20 1.07 -9.30
CA ILE A 153 -3.48 1.96 -8.18
C ILE A 153 -2.47 3.10 -8.03
N TYR A 154 -1.18 2.90 -8.34
CA TYR A 154 -0.18 3.95 -8.19
C TYR A 154 -0.37 5.03 -9.25
N PHE A 155 -0.62 4.63 -10.49
CA PHE A 155 -0.98 5.56 -11.56
C PHE A 155 -2.26 6.34 -11.22
N HIS A 156 -3.32 5.66 -10.79
CA HIS A 156 -4.57 6.33 -10.45
C HIS A 156 -4.46 7.26 -9.24
N SER A 157 -3.67 6.88 -8.23
CA SER A 157 -3.37 7.72 -7.07
C SER A 157 -2.62 8.99 -7.50
N CYS A 158 -1.63 8.86 -8.38
CA CYS A 158 -0.92 10.01 -8.96
C CYS A 158 -1.87 10.99 -9.65
N VAL A 159 -2.75 10.48 -10.52
CA VAL A 159 -3.69 11.32 -11.27
C VAL A 159 -4.67 12.01 -10.32
N PHE A 160 -5.19 11.27 -9.34
CA PHE A 160 -6.08 11.80 -8.32
C PHE A 160 -5.42 12.92 -7.51
N ASP A 161 -4.22 12.69 -6.98
CA ASP A 161 -3.51 13.68 -6.17
C ASP A 161 -3.16 14.93 -6.99
N LEU A 162 -2.73 14.80 -8.24
CA LEU A 162 -2.46 15.95 -9.12
C LEU A 162 -3.71 16.80 -9.35
N LEU A 163 -4.86 16.18 -9.62
CA LEU A 163 -6.10 16.90 -9.91
C LEU A 163 -6.69 17.58 -8.67
N THR A 164 -6.46 17.01 -7.48
CA THR A 164 -7.01 17.49 -6.22
C THR A 164 -6.08 18.45 -5.47
N THR A 165 -4.78 18.40 -5.71
CA THR A 165 -3.79 19.27 -5.02
C THR A 165 -3.12 20.27 -5.94
N GLY A 166 -3.00 19.95 -7.23
CA GLY A 166 -2.19 20.69 -8.19
C GLY A 166 -0.67 20.60 -7.96
N ASP A 167 -0.22 19.77 -7.03
CA ASP A 167 1.20 19.66 -6.65
C ASP A 167 1.88 18.47 -7.35
N ALA A 168 2.82 18.79 -8.25
CA ALA A 168 3.59 17.82 -9.01
C ALA A 168 4.43 16.85 -8.14
N ASN A 169 4.69 17.19 -6.87
CA ASN A 169 5.39 16.31 -5.94
C ASN A 169 4.61 15.04 -5.62
N PHE A 170 3.28 15.05 -5.74
CA PHE A 170 2.49 13.83 -5.52
C PHE A 170 2.71 12.78 -6.62
N THR A 171 3.19 13.16 -7.81
CA THR A 171 3.71 12.19 -8.78
C THR A 171 4.91 11.43 -8.22
N ALA A 172 5.79 12.10 -7.45
CA ALA A 172 6.93 11.44 -6.81
C ALA A 172 6.50 10.53 -5.66
N ALA A 173 5.43 10.87 -4.93
CA ALA A 173 4.87 10.03 -3.87
C ALA A 173 4.30 8.71 -4.40
N ALA A 174 3.47 8.76 -5.43
CA ALA A 174 2.92 7.55 -6.06
C ALA A 174 4.03 6.68 -6.69
N HIS A 175 5.02 7.29 -7.35
CA HIS A 175 6.15 6.56 -7.91
C HIS A 175 7.03 5.93 -6.82
N SER A 176 7.30 6.66 -5.73
CA SER A 176 8.02 6.14 -4.56
C SER A 176 7.31 4.95 -3.92
N ALA A 177 5.97 4.97 -3.87
CA ALA A 177 5.19 3.85 -3.34
C ALA A 177 5.31 2.60 -4.23
N LEU A 178 5.42 2.77 -5.56
CA LEU A 178 5.72 1.68 -6.48
C LEU A 178 7.14 1.13 -6.20
N ASP A 179 8.16 1.99 -6.13
CA ASP A 179 9.53 1.56 -5.80
C ASP A 179 9.59 0.81 -4.45
N ASP A 180 8.82 1.26 -3.46
CA ASP A 180 8.74 0.60 -2.15
C ASP A 180 8.14 -0.81 -2.24
N VAL A 181 7.06 -1.03 -3.03
CA VAL A 181 6.50 -2.37 -3.19
C VAL A 181 7.44 -3.29 -3.97
N GLU A 182 8.20 -2.76 -4.93
CA GLU A 182 9.20 -3.54 -5.68
C GLU A 182 10.32 -4.03 -4.75
N ALA A 183 10.77 -3.18 -3.84
CA ALA A 183 11.78 -3.52 -2.85
C ALA A 183 11.25 -4.44 -1.73
N LEU A 184 9.99 -4.28 -1.34
CA LEU A 184 9.38 -5.11 -0.29
C LEU A 184 8.96 -6.50 -0.81
N HIS A 185 8.39 -6.59 -2.00
CA HIS A 185 7.72 -7.81 -2.45
C HIS A 185 8.60 -8.58 -3.47
N PRO A 186 9.01 -9.84 -3.21
CA PRO A 186 9.92 -10.56 -4.11
C PRO A 186 9.27 -11.02 -5.43
N ARG A 187 7.93 -11.11 -5.47
CA ARG A 187 7.17 -11.55 -6.65
C ARG A 187 6.65 -10.35 -7.43
N LYS A 188 7.08 -10.22 -8.69
CA LYS A 188 6.72 -9.11 -9.58
C LYS A 188 5.22 -9.05 -9.89
N GLU A 189 4.57 -10.20 -9.92
CA GLU A 189 3.14 -10.32 -10.22
C GLU A 189 2.26 -9.67 -9.14
N ARG A 190 2.83 -9.35 -7.97
CA ARG A 190 2.16 -8.69 -6.84
C ARG A 190 2.54 -7.22 -6.67
N TRP A 191 3.38 -6.68 -7.54
CA TRP A 191 3.74 -5.25 -7.50
C TRP A 191 2.56 -4.37 -7.89
N HIS A 192 1.84 -4.76 -8.94
CA HIS A 192 0.69 -4.02 -9.46
C HIS A 192 -0.61 -4.44 -8.79
N ILE A 193 -1.29 -3.47 -8.16
CA ILE A 193 -2.53 -3.70 -7.41
C ILE A 193 -3.70 -3.18 -8.25
N PHE A 194 -4.70 -4.03 -8.49
CA PHE A 194 -5.88 -3.76 -9.32
C PHE A 194 -5.56 -3.18 -10.72
N PRO A 195 -4.80 -3.88 -11.57
CA PRO A 195 -4.52 -3.39 -12.92
C PRO A 195 -5.82 -3.20 -13.71
N SER A 196 -5.92 -2.10 -14.47
CA SER A 196 -7.02 -1.86 -15.39
C SER A 196 -7.26 -3.11 -16.25
N SER A 197 -8.48 -3.64 -16.16
CA SER A 197 -8.92 -4.92 -16.70
C SER A 197 -8.53 -5.14 -18.16
N GLY A 198 -7.47 -5.91 -18.36
CA GLY A 198 -7.20 -6.69 -19.58
C GLY A 198 -7.09 -8.20 -19.33
N ALA A 199 -7.08 -8.64 -18.06
CA ALA A 199 -6.87 -10.05 -17.70
C ALA A 199 -7.57 -10.42 -16.38
N TRP A 200 -8.85 -10.07 -16.23
CA TRP A 200 -9.69 -10.78 -15.27
C TRP A 200 -10.19 -12.05 -15.99
N PRO A 201 -9.75 -13.28 -15.62
CA PRO A 201 -10.39 -14.49 -16.14
C PRO A 201 -11.86 -14.42 -15.69
N PRO A 202 -12.83 -14.63 -16.58
CA PRO A 202 -14.24 -14.43 -16.24
C PRO A 202 -14.53 -15.14 -14.92
N ARG A 203 -15.03 -14.39 -13.93
CA ARG A 203 -15.63 -15.00 -12.74
C ARG A 203 -16.64 -15.98 -13.30
N GLY A 204 -16.33 -17.27 -13.14
CA GLY A 204 -17.23 -18.34 -13.53
C GLY A 204 -18.51 -18.12 -12.75
N ASP A 205 -19.50 -17.56 -13.43
CA ASP A 205 -20.86 -17.51 -12.93
C ASP A 205 -21.29 -18.96 -12.79
N GLY A 206 -21.43 -19.39 -11.53
CA GLY A 206 -21.82 -20.73 -11.17
C GLY A 206 -23.27 -20.97 -11.56
N SER A 207 -23.51 -21.25 -12.85
CA SER A 207 -24.74 -21.87 -13.31
C SER A 207 -24.46 -23.35 -13.53
N LEU A 208 -24.44 -24.11 -12.43
CA LEU A 208 -24.48 -25.56 -12.48
C LEU A 208 -25.90 -25.98 -12.90
N ALA A 209 -26.10 -26.11 -14.22
CA ALA A 209 -27.20 -26.88 -14.76
C ALA A 209 -26.99 -28.35 -14.40
N LEU A 210 -27.68 -28.82 -13.36
CA LEU A 210 -27.83 -30.26 -13.09
C LEU A 210 -28.70 -30.89 -14.19
N SER A 211 -28.06 -31.52 -15.17
CA SER A 211 -28.70 -32.55 -16.01
C SER A 211 -28.30 -33.93 -15.51
N LEU A 212 -29.31 -34.73 -15.17
CA LEU A 212 -29.22 -36.11 -14.70
C LEU A 212 -28.44 -37.01 -15.68
N GLY A 213 -27.58 -37.87 -15.13
CA GLY A 213 -26.99 -39.01 -15.83
C GLY A 213 -26.20 -39.91 -14.89
N LEU A 214 -26.79 -41.06 -14.52
CA LEU A 214 -26.12 -42.13 -13.79
C LEU A 214 -24.90 -42.66 -14.57
N ALA A 215 -23.74 -42.73 -13.91
CA ALA A 215 -22.85 -43.89 -13.95
C ALA A 215 -21.78 -43.78 -12.86
N ALA A 216 -21.65 -44.84 -12.08
CA ALA A 216 -20.66 -45.00 -11.02
C ALA A 216 -19.22 -45.04 -11.58
N LEU A 217 -18.26 -44.48 -10.84
CA LEU A 217 -16.99 -45.15 -10.50
C LEU A 217 -16.17 -44.33 -9.48
N ILE A 218 -15.62 -45.09 -8.54
CA ILE A 218 -14.84 -44.74 -7.36
C ILE A 218 -13.40 -44.35 -7.76
N LEU A 219 -12.80 -43.32 -7.15
CA LEU A 219 -11.55 -43.40 -6.35
C LEU A 219 -11.04 -42.02 -5.90
N ALA A 220 -10.62 -41.99 -4.63
CA ALA A 220 -9.92 -40.91 -3.95
C ALA A 220 -8.46 -40.77 -4.39
N VAL A 221 -7.83 -39.60 -4.18
CA VAL A 221 -6.54 -39.41 -3.49
C VAL A 221 -6.39 -37.93 -3.08
N PHE A 222 -6.00 -37.72 -1.83
CA PHE A 222 -5.56 -36.46 -1.22
C PHE A 222 -4.12 -36.13 -1.61
N PHE A 223 -3.81 -34.84 -1.80
CA PHE A 223 -2.52 -34.24 -1.49
C PHE A 223 -2.76 -32.85 -0.86
#